data_AF-A0A6G3TPN3-F1
#
_entry.id   AF-A0A6G3TPN3-F1
#
_cell.length_a   1.000
_cell.length_b   1.000
_cell.length_c   1.000
_cell.angle_alpha   90.00
_cell.angle_beta   90.00
_cell.angle_gamma   90.00
#
_symmetry.space_group_name_H-M   'P 1'
#
loop_
_entity.id
_entity.type
_entity.pdbx_description
1 polymer ?
#
loop_
_entity_poly.entity_id
_entity_poly.type
_entity_poly.pdbx_seq_one_letter_code
_entity_poly.pdbx_strand_id
1 'polypeptide(L)'
;MVTSRSGVWWAADHPGRRVPGTLVREDRTWSLNLVGTLLPFEHDHDGALSLVSPMTIYGMCLGTRCTLAPAYLSEQQEPGRRYDVPRDERTTDDDQHSQVWTAYSFLEGDALPGDALFQAASFELTGLSAWWPLSGFGRRRIDPSEVKGYAPPEPTIADCGNGLTITIWAGLRETSGWNRYHSVAERVCMEVVSETGLTLTQLQEQVITPLRSLLAIISHRRVECFNLRLRPLDDDYPDQARFGYPITVDPGMIDGEAEVASDRPGERPTFTADDTDLSSFIPAWLTLAEVNSVPISAAESRHASGVLQTGVVEVVNAAETLHRTTHSEPSDYPLADKVLDILKESERTNRKERDTVYSAVKMTQLRLETRLLQLAEGLGEEFCTWFFPSGAKDWAFVASAIRNALSHGYPTKHRLEHDAEALVGVLRVTQAVIQLRLLVEAGLPHGNVLKALVEQDPTFAAVRHQTVANWPALAATIR
;
A
#
# COMPACT_ATOMS: atom_id res chain seq x y z
N MET A 1 -15.66 14.32 -12.02
CA MET A 1 -16.82 13.99 -12.89
C MET A 1 -17.63 12.93 -12.15
N VAL A 2 -18.91 13.13 -11.83
CA VAL A 2 -19.67 12.14 -11.05
C VAL A 2 -20.03 10.97 -11.97
N THR A 3 -19.35 9.84 -11.83
CA THR A 3 -19.75 8.58 -12.47
C THR A 3 -20.94 8.03 -11.71
N SER A 4 -22.12 8.11 -12.33
CA SER A 4 -23.36 7.51 -11.82
C SER A 4 -23.84 6.40 -12.75
N ARG A 5 -24.36 5.32 -12.18
CA ARG A 5 -24.84 4.13 -12.90
C ARG A 5 -26.16 3.68 -12.31
N SER A 6 -27.23 3.75 -13.08
CA SER A 6 -28.53 3.21 -12.69
C SER A 6 -28.66 1.76 -13.15
N GLY A 7 -29.27 0.92 -12.32
CA GLY A 7 -29.37 -0.51 -12.57
C GLY A 7 -30.34 -1.20 -11.63
N VAL A 8 -30.34 -2.52 -11.73
CA VAL A 8 -31.08 -3.41 -10.83
C VAL A 8 -30.06 -4.20 -10.03
N TRP A 9 -30.29 -4.33 -8.72
CA TRP A 9 -29.33 -4.86 -7.74
C TRP A 9 -29.97 -5.96 -6.90
N TRP A 10 -29.18 -6.92 -6.45
CA TRP A 10 -29.65 -8.02 -5.60
C TRP A 10 -28.52 -8.54 -4.71
N ALA A 11 -28.86 -9.11 -3.56
CA ALA A 11 -27.89 -9.75 -2.69
C ALA A 11 -27.49 -11.12 -3.26
N ALA A 12 -26.25 -11.54 -3.03
CA ALA A 12 -25.73 -12.80 -3.57
C ALA A 12 -26.49 -14.05 -3.09
N ASP A 13 -26.97 -14.03 -1.85
CA ASP A 13 -27.78 -15.07 -1.21
C ASP A 13 -29.26 -15.06 -1.63
N HIS A 14 -29.74 -13.96 -2.21
CA HIS A 14 -31.13 -13.77 -2.60
C HIS A 14 -31.29 -13.27 -4.06
N PRO A 15 -30.88 -14.06 -5.07
CA PRO A 15 -30.87 -13.64 -6.48
C PRO A 15 -32.25 -13.37 -7.09
N GLY A 16 -33.31 -13.86 -6.47
CA GLY A 16 -34.70 -13.62 -6.87
C GLY A 16 -35.22 -12.23 -6.49
N ARG A 17 -34.60 -11.55 -5.51
CA ARG A 17 -35.05 -10.24 -5.01
C ARG A 17 -34.24 -9.13 -5.66
N ARG A 18 -34.82 -8.54 -6.71
CA ARG A 18 -34.18 -7.53 -7.56
C ARG A 18 -34.73 -6.15 -7.28
N VAL A 19 -33.86 -5.23 -6.89
CA VAL A 19 -34.19 -3.89 -6.39
C VAL A 19 -33.58 -2.83 -7.30
N PRO A 20 -34.36 -1.86 -7.81
CA PRO A 20 -33.82 -0.76 -8.60
C PRO A 20 -32.96 0.17 -7.74
N GLY A 21 -31.88 0.70 -8.31
CA GLY A 21 -31.01 1.63 -7.59
C GLY A 21 -29.98 2.33 -8.46
N THR A 22 -29.39 3.38 -7.90
CA THR A 22 -28.34 4.18 -8.54
C THR A 22 -27.05 4.11 -7.74
N LEU A 23 -26.00 3.64 -8.38
CA LEU A 23 -24.64 3.64 -7.89
C LEU A 23 -23.97 4.96 -8.24
N VAL A 24 -23.36 5.62 -7.26
CA VAL A 24 -22.64 6.87 -7.41
C VAL A 24 -21.25 6.69 -6.81
N ARG A 25 -20.23 7.20 -7.49
CA ARG A 25 -18.89 7.27 -6.91
C ARG A 25 -18.75 8.49 -6.00
N GLU A 26 -18.33 8.25 -4.76
CA GLU A 26 -18.00 9.27 -3.76
C GLU A 26 -16.54 9.07 -3.37
N ASP A 27 -15.65 9.88 -3.95
CA ASP A 27 -14.20 9.79 -3.81
C ASP A 27 -13.63 8.37 -4.09
N ARG A 28 -13.23 7.67 -3.02
CA ARG A 28 -12.65 6.31 -3.05
C ARG A 28 -13.66 5.21 -2.76
N THR A 29 -14.92 5.56 -2.61
CA THR A 29 -16.00 4.62 -2.28
C THR A 29 -17.13 4.72 -3.29
N TRP A 30 -17.95 3.69 -3.32
CA TRP A 30 -19.16 3.64 -4.11
C TRP A 30 -20.38 3.64 -3.19
N SER A 31 -21.32 4.51 -3.48
CA SER A 31 -22.57 4.69 -2.75
C SER A 31 -23.72 4.19 -3.62
N LEU A 32 -24.34 3.09 -3.21
CA LEU A 32 -25.48 2.48 -3.89
C LEU A 32 -26.77 2.90 -3.17
N ASN A 33 -27.56 3.71 -3.85
CA ASN A 33 -28.86 4.17 -3.36
C ASN A 33 -29.97 3.29 -3.95
N LEU A 34 -30.66 2.53 -3.11
CA LEU A 34 -31.72 1.61 -3.50
C LEU A 34 -33.11 2.17 -3.23
N VAL A 35 -34.04 1.88 -4.14
CA VAL A 35 -35.48 2.10 -3.96
C VAL A 35 -36.11 0.73 -3.68
N GLY A 36 -36.16 0.37 -2.40
CA GLY A 36 -36.47 -0.95 -1.86
C GLY A 36 -35.38 -1.44 -0.91
N THR A 37 -35.45 -2.71 -0.50
CA THR A 37 -34.47 -3.30 0.43
C THR A 37 -33.85 -4.61 -0.07
N LEU A 38 -32.55 -4.79 0.18
CA LEU A 38 -31.88 -6.07 -0.05
C LEU A 38 -32.03 -6.98 1.16
N LEU A 39 -31.79 -6.44 2.36
CA LEU A 39 -32.02 -7.11 3.63
C LEU A 39 -33.32 -6.64 4.27
N PRO A 40 -34.13 -7.54 4.86
CA PRO A 40 -35.32 -7.15 5.60
C PRO A 40 -34.98 -6.25 6.80
N PHE A 41 -35.93 -5.43 7.23
CA PHE A 41 -35.80 -4.61 8.44
C PHE A 41 -35.83 -5.50 9.68
N GLU A 42 -34.67 -5.75 10.28
CA GLU A 42 -34.63 -6.32 11.63
C GLU A 42 -35.12 -5.28 12.63
N HIS A 43 -36.29 -5.52 13.22
CA HIS A 43 -36.80 -4.73 14.33
C HIS A 43 -36.09 -5.18 15.61
N ASP A 44 -34.84 -4.76 15.82
CA ASP A 44 -34.23 -4.94 17.13
C ASP A 44 -34.79 -3.87 18.07
N HIS A 45 -35.45 -4.31 19.14
CA HIS A 45 -36.22 -3.46 20.06
C HIS A 45 -35.36 -2.58 20.97
N ASP A 46 -34.04 -2.63 20.83
CA ASP A 46 -33.08 -1.78 21.53
C ASP A 46 -32.23 -1.06 20.49
N GLY A 47 -32.12 0.27 20.59
CA GLY A 47 -31.47 1.18 19.63
C GLY A 47 -29.96 1.00 19.43
N ALA A 48 -29.47 -0.24 19.38
CA ALA A 48 -28.18 -0.62 18.84
C ALA A 48 -28.33 -0.78 17.32
N LEU A 49 -27.46 -0.09 16.57
CA LEU A 49 -27.27 -0.39 15.14
C LEU A 49 -26.84 -1.87 15.04
N SER A 50 -27.73 -2.74 14.54
CA SER A 50 -27.36 -4.11 14.20
C SER A 50 -26.22 -4.02 13.18
N LEU A 51 -25.03 -4.50 13.57
CA LEU A 51 -23.85 -4.51 12.71
C LEU A 51 -24.08 -5.56 11.62
N VAL A 52 -24.73 -5.15 10.52
CA VAL A 52 -24.91 -5.96 9.34
C VAL A 52 -23.52 -6.37 8.83
N SER A 53 -23.31 -7.68 8.68
CA SER A 53 -22.05 -8.19 8.14
C SER A 53 -21.85 -7.72 6.70
N PRO A 54 -20.61 -7.41 6.28
CA PRO A 54 -20.35 -6.96 4.91
C PRO A 54 -20.77 -8.05 3.93
N MET A 55 -21.41 -7.66 2.83
CA MET A 55 -21.91 -8.63 1.84
C MET A 55 -21.47 -8.29 0.41
N THR A 56 -21.61 -9.26 -0.48
CA THR A 56 -21.46 -9.08 -1.92
C THR A 56 -22.82 -8.74 -2.53
N ILE A 57 -22.88 -7.62 -3.25
CA ILE A 57 -24.08 -7.18 -3.96
C ILE A 57 -23.84 -7.32 -5.46
N TYR A 58 -24.76 -7.99 -6.14
CA TYR A 58 -24.76 -8.10 -7.59
C TYR A 58 -25.64 -7.04 -8.21
N GLY A 59 -25.33 -6.68 -9.45
CA GLY A 59 -26.13 -5.73 -10.20
C GLY A 59 -26.10 -5.96 -11.70
N MET A 60 -26.98 -5.25 -12.38
CA MET A 60 -27.01 -5.15 -13.83
C MET A 60 -27.27 -3.70 -14.23
N CYS A 61 -26.28 -3.07 -14.85
CA CYS A 61 -26.32 -1.70 -15.35
C CYS A 61 -26.21 -1.72 -16.88
N LEU A 62 -27.20 -1.16 -17.59
CA LEU A 62 -27.20 -1.06 -19.06
C LEU A 62 -26.93 -2.40 -19.79
N GLY A 63 -27.36 -3.52 -19.21
CA GLY A 63 -27.13 -4.86 -19.76
C GLY A 63 -25.80 -5.51 -19.39
N THR A 64 -24.92 -4.79 -18.67
CA THR A 64 -23.67 -5.32 -18.13
C THR A 64 -23.88 -5.76 -16.69
N ARG A 65 -23.47 -6.99 -16.37
CA ARG A 65 -23.45 -7.50 -14.99
C ARG A 65 -22.32 -6.85 -14.20
N CYS A 66 -22.55 -6.64 -12.90
CA CYS A 66 -21.57 -6.02 -12.02
C CYS A 66 -21.63 -6.58 -10.60
N THR A 67 -20.55 -6.34 -9.86
CA THR A 67 -20.37 -6.79 -8.47
C THR A 67 -19.88 -5.63 -7.61
N LEU A 68 -20.44 -5.47 -6.42
CA LEU A 68 -19.95 -4.58 -5.36
C LEU A 68 -19.50 -5.43 -4.17
N ALA A 69 -18.24 -5.27 -3.77
CA ALA A 69 -17.69 -6.00 -2.64
C ALA A 69 -16.46 -5.29 -2.03
N PRO A 70 -16.26 -5.37 -0.71
CA PRO A 70 -17.29 -5.60 0.31
C PRO A 70 -18.24 -4.40 0.39
N ALA A 71 -19.55 -4.65 0.56
CA ALA A 71 -20.58 -3.62 0.72
C ALA A 71 -21.14 -3.62 2.15
N TYR A 72 -21.26 -2.43 2.74
CA TYR A 72 -21.74 -2.17 4.08
C TYR A 72 -23.04 -1.37 4.01
N LEU A 73 -24.00 -1.69 4.86
CA LEU A 73 -25.22 -0.91 4.99
C LEU A 73 -24.88 0.38 5.75
N SER A 74 -25.05 1.53 5.10
CA SER A 74 -24.67 2.84 5.64
C SER A 74 -25.89 3.60 6.16
N GLU A 75 -27.01 3.52 5.45
CA GLU A 75 -28.26 4.16 5.83
C GLU A 75 -29.44 3.27 5.46
N GLN A 76 -30.48 3.31 6.29
CA GLN A 76 -31.74 2.65 6.03
C GLN A 76 -32.87 3.59 6.44
N GLN A 77 -33.79 3.86 5.52
CA GLN A 77 -34.92 4.73 5.77
C GLN A 77 -36.21 3.92 5.69
N GLU A 78 -37.00 3.98 6.76
CA GLU A 78 -38.38 3.54 6.75
C GLU A 78 -39.27 4.57 6.04
N PRO A 79 -40.39 4.13 5.44
CA PRO A 79 -41.41 5.00 4.92
C PRO A 79 -41.75 6.05 5.97
N GLY A 80 -41.50 7.31 5.66
CA GLY A 80 -41.93 8.39 6.53
C GLY A 80 -43.44 8.25 6.76
N ARG A 81 -43.89 8.19 8.02
CA ARG A 81 -45.32 8.28 8.38
C ARG A 81 -45.89 9.59 7.82
N ARG A 82 -46.36 9.58 6.57
CA ARG A 82 -47.29 10.60 6.09
C ARG A 82 -48.61 10.30 6.77
N TYR A 83 -48.98 11.13 7.72
CA TYR A 83 -50.20 11.03 8.52
C TYR A 83 -51.52 11.13 7.72
N ASP A 84 -51.49 11.28 6.38
CA ASP A 84 -52.66 11.62 5.57
C ASP A 84 -52.96 10.67 4.39
N VAL A 85 -52.36 9.47 4.31
CA VAL A 85 -52.76 8.49 3.28
C VAL A 85 -53.53 7.34 3.95
N PRO A 86 -54.82 7.14 3.62
CA PRO A 86 -55.60 6.02 4.13
C PRO A 86 -54.90 4.70 3.79
N ARG A 87 -54.82 3.82 4.78
CA ARG A 87 -54.23 2.48 4.67
C ARG A 87 -55.11 1.67 3.70
N ASP A 88 -54.78 1.69 2.42
CA ASP A 88 -55.36 0.74 1.48
C ASP A 88 -54.66 -0.60 1.74
N GLU A 89 -55.42 -1.63 2.11
CA GLU A 89 -54.92 -2.94 2.56
C GLU A 89 -54.24 -3.77 1.43
N ARG A 90 -53.86 -3.12 0.32
CA ARG A 90 -53.45 -3.77 -0.94
C ARG A 90 -52.03 -3.49 -1.42
N THR A 91 -51.24 -2.68 -0.73
CA THR A 91 -49.82 -2.50 -1.06
C THR A 91 -48.97 -2.70 0.19
N THR A 92 -48.70 -3.97 0.51
CA THR A 92 -47.58 -4.40 1.37
C THR A 92 -46.24 -4.28 0.62
N ASP A 93 -46.12 -3.32 -0.30
CA ASP A 93 -45.04 -3.29 -1.26
C ASP A 93 -43.85 -2.52 -0.69
N ASP A 94 -42.68 -3.17 -0.74
CA ASP A 94 -41.32 -2.71 -0.43
C ASP A 94 -40.96 -1.32 -1.03
N ASP A 95 -41.80 -0.79 -1.92
CA ASP A 95 -41.60 0.40 -2.77
C ASP A 95 -41.45 1.73 -2.01
N GLN A 96 -41.65 1.75 -0.69
CA GLN A 96 -41.48 2.94 0.15
C GLN A 96 -40.25 2.91 1.07
N HIS A 97 -39.49 1.81 1.06
CA HIS A 97 -38.26 1.69 1.82
C HIS A 97 -37.05 2.08 0.96
N SER A 98 -36.01 2.62 1.58
CA SER A 98 -34.73 2.86 0.90
C SER A 98 -33.55 2.40 1.76
N GLN A 99 -32.50 1.96 1.08
CA GLN A 99 -31.22 1.58 1.70
C GLN A 99 -30.09 2.23 0.91
N VAL A 100 -29.08 2.72 1.64
CA VAL A 100 -27.82 3.20 1.08
C VAL A 100 -26.72 2.25 1.51
N TRP A 101 -26.01 1.71 0.53
CA TRP A 101 -24.90 0.80 0.74
C TRP A 101 -23.59 1.45 0.30
N THR A 102 -22.56 1.37 1.13
CA THR A 102 -21.21 1.82 0.79
C THR A 102 -20.33 0.63 0.45
N ALA A 103 -19.66 0.65 -0.71
CA ALA A 103 -18.74 -0.38 -1.14
C ALA A 103 -17.36 0.20 -1.48
N TYR A 104 -16.31 -0.60 -1.29
CA TYR A 104 -14.92 -0.20 -1.56
C TYR A 104 -14.40 -0.64 -2.93
N SER A 105 -15.09 -1.56 -3.61
CA SER A 105 -14.73 -1.97 -4.97
C SER A 105 -15.98 -2.25 -5.79
N PHE A 106 -15.93 -1.81 -7.06
CA PHE A 106 -16.95 -2.05 -8.06
C PHE A 106 -16.34 -2.78 -9.25
N LEU A 107 -16.82 -3.98 -9.55
CA LEU A 107 -16.38 -4.78 -10.67
C LEU A 107 -17.46 -4.72 -11.76
N GLU A 108 -17.07 -4.30 -12.96
CA GLU A 108 -17.92 -4.28 -14.15
C GLU A 108 -17.50 -5.40 -15.11
N GLY A 109 -18.46 -6.22 -15.54
CA GLY A 109 -18.23 -7.29 -16.51
C GLY A 109 -18.93 -8.58 -16.14
N ASP A 110 -19.08 -8.86 -14.84
CA ASP A 110 -19.85 -10.01 -14.34
C ASP A 110 -20.32 -9.88 -12.87
N ALA A 111 -21.18 -10.82 -12.45
CA ALA A 111 -21.58 -11.08 -11.08
C ALA A 111 -20.69 -12.20 -10.49
N LEU A 112 -19.70 -11.81 -9.68
CA LEU A 112 -18.64 -12.68 -9.18
C LEU A 112 -18.74 -12.86 -7.66
N PRO A 113 -18.59 -14.08 -7.10
CA PRO A 113 -18.51 -14.23 -5.66
C PRO A 113 -17.25 -13.53 -5.09
N GLY A 114 -17.28 -13.22 -3.79
CA GLY A 114 -16.20 -12.47 -3.13
C GLY A 114 -14.84 -13.18 -3.14
N ASP A 115 -14.83 -14.50 -3.30
CA ASP A 115 -13.66 -15.37 -3.38
C ASP A 115 -13.33 -15.80 -4.83
N ALA A 116 -13.88 -15.11 -5.84
CA ALA A 116 -13.56 -15.39 -7.23
C ALA A 116 -12.05 -15.32 -7.49
N LEU A 117 -11.54 -16.36 -8.16
CA LEU A 117 -10.14 -16.48 -8.53
C LEU A 117 -9.89 -15.92 -9.92
N PHE A 118 -8.79 -15.18 -10.06
CA PHE A 118 -8.35 -14.58 -11.32
C PHE A 118 -7.02 -15.18 -11.75
N GLN A 119 -6.96 -15.72 -12.96
CA GLN A 119 -5.73 -16.25 -13.54
C GLN A 119 -4.79 -15.14 -13.98
N ALA A 120 -5.34 -13.99 -14.42
CA ALA A 120 -4.52 -12.87 -14.82
C ALA A 120 -5.13 -11.53 -14.44
N ALA A 121 -4.27 -10.55 -14.24
CA ALA A 121 -4.63 -9.17 -14.04
C ALA A 121 -3.69 -8.25 -14.81
N SER A 122 -4.22 -7.18 -15.39
CA SER A 122 -3.40 -6.12 -15.98
C SER A 122 -3.78 -4.78 -15.35
N PHE A 123 -2.78 -3.98 -14.97
CA PHE A 123 -3.02 -2.67 -14.36
C PHE A 123 -1.86 -1.72 -14.65
N GLU A 124 -2.09 -0.45 -14.31
CA GLU A 124 -1.09 0.61 -14.39
C GLU A 124 -0.89 1.23 -13.01
N LEU A 125 0.31 1.74 -12.75
CA LEU A 125 0.66 2.50 -11.56
C LEU A 125 1.12 3.90 -11.94
N THR A 126 0.73 4.92 -11.17
CA THR A 126 1.18 6.29 -11.41
C THR A 126 2.71 6.37 -11.37
N GLY A 127 3.33 6.93 -12.41
CA GLY A 127 4.79 7.09 -12.46
C GLY A 127 5.58 5.87 -12.89
N LEU A 128 4.90 4.78 -13.27
CA LEU A 128 5.56 3.58 -13.78
C LEU A 128 6.40 3.87 -15.03
N SER A 129 5.93 4.78 -15.89
CA SER A 129 6.61 5.26 -17.10
C SER A 129 7.91 6.04 -16.84
N ALA A 130 8.12 6.55 -15.62
CA ALA A 130 9.36 7.19 -15.21
C ALA A 130 10.37 6.20 -14.62
N TRP A 131 9.91 5.02 -14.20
CA TRP A 131 10.74 3.95 -13.62
C TRP A 131 11.22 2.95 -14.67
N TRP A 132 10.37 2.62 -15.65
CA TRP A 132 10.62 1.65 -16.71
C TRP A 132 10.78 2.33 -18.09
N PRO A 133 11.65 1.83 -18.99
CA PRO A 133 11.97 2.50 -20.26
C PRO A 133 10.75 2.72 -21.17
N LEU A 134 10.81 3.78 -21.96
CA LEU A 134 9.89 4.02 -23.08
C LEU A 134 10.67 3.93 -24.39
N SER A 135 10.00 3.57 -25.49
CA SER A 135 10.63 3.43 -26.81
C SER A 135 10.97 4.77 -27.49
N GLY A 136 10.91 5.88 -26.74
CA GLY A 136 11.10 7.25 -27.26
C GLY A 136 9.82 7.89 -27.81
N PHE A 137 8.71 7.15 -27.85
CA PHE A 137 7.36 7.68 -28.10
C PHE A 137 6.70 8.27 -26.85
N GLY A 138 7.42 8.23 -25.73
CA GLY A 138 7.01 8.82 -24.47
C GLY A 138 6.71 10.32 -24.59
N ARG A 139 5.53 10.70 -24.08
CA ARG A 139 5.15 12.10 -23.76
C ARG A 139 4.79 13.02 -24.94
N ARG A 140 4.60 12.51 -26.17
CA ARG A 140 4.02 13.30 -27.27
C ARG A 140 2.78 12.63 -27.83
N ARG A 141 1.79 13.45 -28.21
CA ARG A 141 0.69 12.99 -29.06
C ARG A 141 1.31 12.49 -30.36
N ILE A 142 1.19 11.20 -30.61
CA ILE A 142 1.75 10.57 -31.81
C ILE A 142 0.74 10.78 -32.94
N ASP A 143 1.20 11.29 -34.07
CA ASP A 143 0.39 11.30 -35.29
C ASP A 143 0.18 9.83 -35.72
N PRO A 144 -1.04 9.40 -36.09
CA PRO A 144 -1.30 8.03 -36.55
C PRO A 144 -0.34 7.53 -37.65
N SER A 145 0.28 8.42 -38.42
CA SER A 145 1.30 8.10 -39.42
C SER A 145 2.65 7.65 -38.85
N GLU A 146 3.01 8.07 -37.62
CA GLU A 146 4.25 7.72 -36.91
C GLU A 146 4.17 6.35 -36.21
N VAL A 147 2.97 5.80 -36.03
CA VAL A 147 2.71 4.49 -35.40
C VAL A 147 3.34 3.33 -36.19
N LYS A 148 3.57 3.49 -37.50
CA LYS A 148 4.10 2.43 -38.38
C LYS A 148 5.53 1.98 -38.04
N GLY A 149 6.27 2.75 -37.25
CA GLY A 149 7.64 2.43 -36.80
C GLY A 149 7.76 2.08 -35.32
N TYR A 150 6.63 1.91 -34.62
CA TYR A 150 6.63 1.62 -33.19
C TYR A 150 7.21 0.23 -32.90
N ALA A 151 8.27 0.19 -32.09
CA ALA A 151 8.82 -1.03 -31.51
C ALA A 151 8.88 -0.84 -29.99
N PRO A 152 8.04 -1.54 -29.21
CA PRO A 152 8.07 -1.42 -27.76
C PRO A 152 9.42 -1.92 -27.21
N PRO A 153 9.88 -1.42 -26.05
CA PRO A 153 11.03 -2.00 -25.38
C PRO A 153 10.76 -3.48 -25.03
N GLU A 154 11.82 -4.27 -24.91
CA GLU A 154 11.68 -5.68 -24.49
C GLU A 154 11.05 -5.75 -23.10
N PRO A 155 10.03 -6.62 -22.91
CA PRO A 155 9.34 -6.72 -21.63
C PRO A 155 10.25 -7.30 -20.55
N THR A 156 10.13 -6.78 -19.34
CA THR A 156 10.75 -7.38 -18.16
C THR A 156 9.83 -8.47 -17.62
N ILE A 157 10.34 -9.68 -17.46
CA ILE A 157 9.58 -10.82 -16.91
C ILE A 157 10.24 -11.26 -15.61
N ALA A 158 9.48 -11.24 -14.53
CA ALA A 158 9.89 -11.64 -13.19
C ALA A 158 9.10 -12.88 -12.75
N ASP A 159 9.82 -13.98 -12.50
CA ASP A 159 9.27 -15.19 -11.88
C ASP A 159 9.27 -15.01 -10.36
N CYS A 160 8.07 -14.92 -9.78
CA CYS A 160 7.88 -14.68 -8.36
C CYS A 160 7.71 -15.99 -7.56
N GLY A 161 7.89 -17.15 -8.20
CA GLY A 161 7.67 -18.47 -7.60
C GLY A 161 6.19 -18.82 -7.47
N ASN A 162 5.92 -20.07 -7.11
CA ASN A 162 4.55 -20.60 -6.91
C ASN A 162 3.60 -20.40 -8.11
N GLY A 163 4.14 -20.38 -9.34
CA GLY A 163 3.36 -20.15 -10.56
C GLY A 163 2.88 -18.70 -10.73
N LEU A 164 3.46 -17.73 -10.02
CA LEU A 164 3.20 -16.30 -10.16
C LEU A 164 4.27 -15.65 -11.05
N THR A 165 3.85 -15.03 -12.16
CA THR A 165 4.73 -14.27 -13.05
C THR A 165 4.23 -12.84 -13.18
N ILE A 166 5.16 -11.89 -13.11
CA ILE A 166 4.89 -10.47 -13.33
C ILE A 166 5.64 -10.02 -14.57
N THR A 167 4.94 -9.38 -15.50
CA THR A 167 5.51 -8.83 -16.72
C THR A 167 5.28 -7.32 -16.77
N ILE A 168 6.35 -6.55 -16.98
CA ILE A 168 6.27 -5.11 -17.26
C ILE A 168 6.51 -4.90 -18.75
N TRP A 169 5.60 -4.21 -19.42
CA TRP A 169 5.67 -3.98 -20.86
C TRP A 169 5.10 -2.59 -21.21
N ALA A 170 5.47 -2.07 -22.38
CA ALA A 170 4.83 -0.87 -22.93
C ALA A 170 4.04 -1.15 -24.20
N GLY A 171 2.96 -0.41 -24.37
CA GLY A 171 2.16 -0.47 -25.59
C GLY A 171 1.43 0.83 -25.89
N LEU A 172 1.03 0.97 -27.14
CA LEU A 172 0.25 2.11 -27.60
C LEU A 172 -1.20 1.97 -27.17
N ARG A 173 -1.73 3.02 -26.52
CA ARG A 173 -3.14 3.12 -26.18
C ARG A 173 -3.77 4.30 -26.91
N GLU A 174 -4.83 4.00 -27.65
CA GLU A 174 -5.65 5.04 -28.28
C GLU A 174 -6.59 5.64 -27.25
N THR A 175 -6.61 6.97 -27.19
CA THR A 175 -7.60 7.74 -26.44
C THR A 175 -8.48 8.49 -27.44
N SER A 176 -9.74 8.08 -27.54
CA SER A 176 -10.75 8.78 -28.34
C SER A 176 -11.48 9.81 -27.49
N GLY A 177 -11.13 11.08 -27.64
CA GLY A 177 -11.85 12.18 -27.00
C GLY A 177 -13.19 12.49 -27.69
N TRP A 178 -14.10 13.15 -26.97
CA TRP A 178 -15.43 13.55 -27.47
C TRP A 178 -15.39 14.39 -28.76
N ASN A 179 -14.26 15.05 -29.04
CA ASN A 179 -14.05 15.90 -30.23
C ASN A 179 -13.42 15.18 -31.45
N ARG A 180 -13.53 13.84 -31.59
CA ARG A 180 -12.92 13.07 -32.71
C ARG A 180 -11.39 13.23 -32.85
N TYR A 181 -10.72 13.76 -31.83
CA TYR A 181 -9.28 13.75 -31.77
C TYR A 181 -8.83 12.35 -31.31
N HIS A 182 -8.16 11.64 -32.21
CA HIS A 182 -7.45 10.41 -31.90
C HIS A 182 -6.06 10.79 -31.41
N SER A 183 -5.76 10.55 -30.14
CA SER A 183 -4.39 10.61 -29.64
C SER A 183 -3.93 9.21 -29.26
N VAL A 184 -2.75 8.85 -29.76
CA VAL A 184 -2.06 7.62 -29.36
C VAL A 184 -0.93 8.01 -28.40
N ALA A 185 -0.84 7.30 -27.28
CA ALA A 185 0.24 7.45 -26.32
C ALA A 185 0.78 6.08 -25.94
N GLU A 186 2.10 5.97 -25.80
CA GLU A 186 2.73 4.80 -25.19
C GLU A 186 2.48 4.82 -23.68
N ARG A 187 2.07 3.68 -23.13
CA ARG A 187 1.85 3.48 -21.69
C ARG A 187 2.57 2.24 -21.23
N VAL A 188 3.08 2.28 -20.00
CA VAL A 188 3.68 1.11 -19.34
C VAL A 188 2.63 0.43 -18.49
N CYS A 189 2.48 -0.87 -18.66
CA CYS A 189 1.52 -1.71 -17.98
C CYS A 189 2.25 -2.82 -17.22
N MET A 190 1.62 -3.28 -16.13
CA MET A 190 1.97 -4.50 -15.43
C MET A 190 0.92 -5.56 -15.73
N GLU A 191 1.38 -6.76 -16.09
CA GLU A 191 0.57 -7.95 -16.20
C GLU A 191 1.02 -8.97 -15.17
N VAL A 192 0.05 -9.57 -14.48
CA VAL A 192 0.26 -10.60 -13.48
C VAL A 192 -0.46 -11.85 -13.96
N VAL A 193 0.23 -12.97 -13.97
CA VAL A 193 -0.33 -14.28 -14.28
C VAL A 193 -0.07 -15.22 -13.11
N SER A 194 -1.10 -15.92 -12.66
CA SER A 194 -1.03 -16.92 -11.60
C SER A 194 -1.65 -18.23 -12.08
N GLU A 195 -0.88 -19.31 -11.99
CA GLU A 195 -1.35 -20.65 -12.36
C GLU A 195 -2.48 -21.15 -11.44
N THR A 196 -2.41 -20.82 -10.14
CA THR A 196 -3.41 -21.21 -9.13
C THR A 196 -4.58 -20.23 -9.02
N GLY A 197 -4.47 -19.07 -9.67
CA GLY A 197 -5.35 -17.94 -9.50
C GLY A 197 -5.15 -17.19 -8.19
N LEU A 198 -5.56 -15.91 -8.17
CA LEU A 198 -5.56 -15.04 -7.00
C LEU A 198 -6.95 -14.44 -6.81
N THR A 199 -7.40 -14.28 -5.57
CA THR A 199 -8.54 -13.41 -5.27
C THR A 199 -8.16 -11.95 -5.49
N LEU A 200 -9.15 -11.05 -5.64
CA LEU A 200 -8.88 -9.62 -5.75
C LEU A 200 -8.11 -9.09 -4.53
N THR A 201 -8.44 -9.56 -3.32
CA THR A 201 -7.72 -9.20 -2.09
C THR A 201 -6.27 -9.68 -2.12
N GLN A 202 -6.03 -10.95 -2.51
CA GLN A 202 -4.67 -11.47 -2.63
C GLN A 202 -3.85 -10.69 -3.67
N LEU A 203 -4.42 -10.40 -4.84
CA LEU A 203 -3.77 -9.57 -5.85
C LEU A 203 -3.42 -8.17 -5.31
N GLN A 204 -4.32 -7.56 -4.54
CA GLN A 204 -4.09 -6.25 -3.93
C GLN A 204 -2.99 -6.28 -2.86
N GLU A 205 -3.01 -7.27 -1.97
CA GLU A 205 -2.11 -7.35 -0.83
C GLU A 205 -0.73 -7.89 -1.19
N GLN A 206 -0.65 -8.89 -2.07
CA GLN A 206 0.58 -9.59 -2.40
C GLN A 206 1.33 -8.97 -3.59
N VAL A 207 0.64 -8.24 -4.47
CA VAL A 207 1.24 -7.71 -5.71
C VAL A 207 1.08 -6.20 -5.85
N ILE A 208 -0.15 -5.71 -5.95
CA ILE A 208 -0.39 -4.30 -6.28
C ILE A 208 0.12 -3.37 -5.18
N THR A 209 -0.18 -3.65 -3.91
CA THR A 209 0.22 -2.80 -2.78
C THR A 209 1.73 -2.76 -2.61
N PRO A 210 2.46 -3.89 -2.59
CA PRO A 210 3.93 -3.89 -2.57
C PRO A 210 4.55 -3.08 -3.71
N LEU A 211 4.11 -3.28 -4.96
CA LEU A 211 4.67 -2.56 -6.12
C LEU A 211 4.32 -1.06 -6.09
N ARG A 212 3.11 -0.71 -5.66
CA ARG A 212 2.70 0.68 -5.42
C ARG A 212 3.59 1.34 -4.37
N SER A 213 3.86 0.64 -3.26
CA SER A 213 4.73 1.14 -2.19
C SER A 213 6.17 1.33 -2.66
N LEU A 214 6.70 0.39 -3.46
CA LEU A 214 8.03 0.53 -4.09
C LEU A 214 8.13 1.82 -4.89
N LEU A 215 7.19 2.01 -5.84
CA LEU A 215 7.16 3.20 -6.66
C LEU A 215 7.01 4.46 -5.80
N ALA A 216 6.18 4.43 -4.74
CA ALA A 216 5.99 5.56 -3.85
C ALA A 216 7.27 5.93 -3.08
N ILE A 217 8.06 4.94 -2.68
CA ILE A 217 9.35 5.13 -2.00
C ILE A 217 10.36 5.77 -2.96
N ILE A 218 10.57 5.19 -4.15
CA ILE A 218 11.61 5.66 -5.07
C ILE A 218 11.25 6.99 -5.75
N SER A 219 9.97 7.32 -5.84
CA SER A 219 9.51 8.58 -6.44
C SER A 219 9.10 9.63 -5.41
N HIS A 220 9.17 9.31 -4.11
CA HIS A 220 8.80 10.16 -2.98
C HIS A 220 7.38 10.76 -3.06
N ARG A 221 6.47 10.11 -3.80
CA ARG A 221 5.11 10.60 -4.06
C ARG A 221 4.06 9.54 -3.87
N ARG A 222 2.81 9.97 -3.85
CA ARG A 222 1.67 9.07 -3.80
C ARG A 222 1.50 8.38 -5.15
N VAL A 223 1.42 7.05 -5.12
CA VAL A 223 1.18 6.19 -6.29
C VAL A 223 -0.20 5.56 -6.15
N GLU A 224 -0.94 5.54 -7.25
CA GLU A 224 -2.26 4.93 -7.34
C GLU A 224 -2.25 3.83 -8.40
N CYS A 225 -3.07 2.80 -8.18
CA CYS A 225 -3.36 1.76 -9.17
C CYS A 225 -4.63 2.15 -9.92
N PHE A 226 -4.60 2.01 -11.24
CA PHE A 226 -5.75 2.31 -12.10
C PHE A 226 -5.74 1.40 -13.32
N ASN A 227 -6.82 1.44 -14.11
CA ASN A 227 -7.01 0.56 -15.28
C ASN A 227 -6.87 -0.93 -14.95
N LEU A 228 -7.23 -1.33 -13.72
CA LEU A 228 -7.18 -2.72 -13.30
C LEU A 228 -8.23 -3.54 -14.05
N ARG A 229 -7.75 -4.52 -14.80
CA ARG A 229 -8.53 -5.46 -15.60
C ARG A 229 -8.20 -6.86 -15.15
N LEU A 230 -9.22 -7.69 -15.01
CA LEU A 230 -9.12 -9.03 -14.47
C LEU A 230 -9.61 -10.05 -15.49
N ARG A 231 -8.93 -11.19 -15.51
CA ARG A 231 -9.30 -12.40 -16.24
C ARG A 231 -9.49 -13.53 -15.22
N PRO A 232 -10.73 -13.98 -14.99
CA PRO A 232 -11.05 -15.12 -14.14
C PRO A 232 -10.23 -16.36 -14.48
N LEU A 233 -9.98 -17.18 -13.48
CA LEU A 233 -9.49 -18.54 -13.66
C LEU A 233 -10.68 -19.38 -14.15
N ASP A 234 -10.64 -19.84 -15.39
CA ASP A 234 -11.68 -20.70 -15.95
C ASP A 234 -11.77 -21.99 -15.14
N ASP A 235 -12.89 -22.21 -14.44
CA ASP A 235 -13.55 -23.52 -14.29
C ASP A 235 -14.97 -23.38 -13.69
N ASP A 236 -15.93 -24.11 -14.30
CA ASP A 236 -17.26 -24.51 -13.81
C ASP A 236 -18.22 -23.47 -13.17
N TYR A 237 -18.28 -22.22 -13.67
CA TYR A 237 -19.45 -21.38 -13.36
C TYR A 237 -20.66 -21.86 -14.18
N PRO A 238 -21.79 -22.23 -13.52
CA PRO A 238 -22.91 -22.91 -14.18
C PRO A 238 -23.71 -22.07 -15.17
N ASP A 239 -23.36 -20.80 -15.39
CA ASP A 239 -23.96 -19.93 -16.39
C ASP A 239 -22.93 -19.54 -17.45
N GLN A 240 -22.90 -20.29 -18.56
CA GLN A 240 -22.19 -19.96 -19.80
C GLN A 240 -22.75 -18.71 -20.52
N ALA A 241 -23.24 -17.72 -19.76
CA ALA A 241 -23.76 -16.47 -20.27
C ALA A 241 -22.62 -15.46 -20.46
N ARG A 242 -21.85 -15.67 -21.54
CA ARG A 242 -21.00 -14.66 -22.22
C ARG A 242 -20.37 -13.62 -21.29
N PHE A 243 -19.23 -13.97 -20.70
CA PHE A 243 -18.37 -13.00 -20.03
C PHE A 243 -18.08 -11.78 -20.93
N GLY A 244 -18.32 -10.58 -20.40
CA GLY A 244 -17.84 -9.34 -20.99
C GLY A 244 -16.37 -9.14 -20.62
N TYR A 245 -15.46 -9.95 -21.17
CA TYR A 245 -14.05 -9.80 -20.86
C TYR A 245 -13.44 -8.56 -21.52
N PRO A 246 -12.51 -7.88 -20.83
CA PRO A 246 -12.04 -8.12 -19.46
C PRO A 246 -12.93 -7.48 -18.37
N ILE A 247 -12.95 -8.08 -17.17
CA ILE A 247 -13.65 -7.50 -16.00
C ILE A 247 -12.87 -6.27 -15.52
N THR A 248 -13.53 -5.13 -15.40
CA THR A 248 -12.89 -3.87 -15.03
C THR A 248 -13.19 -3.52 -13.57
N VAL A 249 -12.15 -3.21 -12.80
CA VAL A 249 -12.29 -2.77 -11.40
C VAL A 249 -12.31 -1.25 -11.35
N ASP A 250 -13.30 -0.70 -10.65
CA ASP A 250 -13.56 0.73 -10.47
C ASP A 250 -13.51 1.54 -11.77
N PRO A 251 -14.25 1.14 -12.82
CA PRO A 251 -14.28 1.83 -14.11
C PRO A 251 -14.59 3.32 -13.94
N GLY A 252 -13.77 4.16 -14.56
CA GLY A 252 -13.89 5.61 -14.44
C GLY A 252 -13.14 6.22 -13.25
N MET A 253 -12.29 5.46 -12.54
CA MET A 253 -11.02 6.03 -12.05
C MET A 253 -10.36 6.67 -13.28
N ILE A 254 -10.49 7.99 -13.47
CA ILE A 254 -9.88 8.70 -14.61
C ILE A 254 -8.41 8.27 -14.67
N ASP A 255 -7.88 7.93 -15.86
CA ASP A 255 -6.55 7.35 -16.24
C ASP A 255 -5.30 7.78 -15.41
N GLY A 256 -5.37 7.72 -14.08
CA GLY A 256 -4.57 8.45 -13.09
C GLY A 256 -4.85 9.96 -13.03
N GLU A 257 -6.10 10.45 -13.13
CA GLU A 257 -6.51 11.89 -13.32
C GLU A 257 -5.40 12.71 -14.03
N ALA A 258 -5.10 12.23 -15.25
CA ALA A 258 -4.10 12.66 -16.24
C ALA A 258 -2.62 12.31 -15.96
N GLU A 259 -2.27 11.10 -15.46
CA GLU A 259 -0.92 10.75 -14.96
C GLU A 259 -0.36 11.85 -14.00
N VAL A 260 -1.33 12.55 -13.40
CA VAL A 260 -1.35 13.86 -12.74
C VAL A 260 -0.57 15.03 -13.41
N ALA A 261 -0.85 15.37 -14.67
CA ALA A 261 -0.74 16.69 -15.31
C ALA A 261 0.54 17.57 -15.18
N SER A 262 1.67 17.09 -14.66
CA SER A 262 3.03 17.64 -14.89
C SER A 262 4.05 16.66 -14.29
N ASP A 263 4.59 15.69 -15.03
CA ASP A 263 5.91 15.19 -14.66
C ASP A 263 6.84 16.42 -14.76
N ARG A 264 7.16 17.04 -13.62
CA ARG A 264 8.02 18.21 -13.59
C ARG A 264 9.35 17.79 -14.22
N PRO A 265 9.87 18.53 -15.22
CA PRO A 265 11.17 18.21 -15.77
C PRO A 265 12.21 18.21 -14.64
N GLY A 266 12.72 17.04 -14.25
CA GLY A 266 13.75 16.89 -13.22
C GLY A 266 13.48 15.90 -12.08
N GLU A 267 12.25 15.38 -11.92
CA GLU A 267 11.96 14.40 -10.86
C GLU A 267 12.15 12.97 -11.38
N ARG A 268 13.40 12.47 -11.34
CA ARG A 268 13.74 11.07 -11.62
C ARG A 268 13.54 10.24 -10.34
N PRO A 269 12.99 9.00 -10.42
CA PRO A 269 13.03 8.07 -9.30
C PRO A 269 14.47 7.85 -8.80
N THR A 270 14.64 7.46 -7.53
CA THR A 270 15.97 7.17 -6.94
C THR A 270 16.79 6.19 -7.78
N PHE A 271 16.12 5.23 -8.42
CA PHE A 271 16.71 4.34 -9.43
C PHE A 271 15.66 3.95 -10.48
N THR A 272 16.10 3.52 -11.65
CA THR A 272 15.27 3.04 -12.77
C THR A 272 15.62 1.60 -13.16
N ALA A 273 14.89 1.04 -14.14
CA ALA A 273 15.17 -0.28 -14.70
C ALA A 273 16.60 -0.45 -15.26
N ASP A 274 17.30 0.65 -15.53
CA ASP A 274 18.69 0.65 -16.02
C ASP A 274 19.71 0.43 -14.89
N ASP A 275 19.32 0.69 -13.64
CA ASP A 275 20.23 0.67 -12.48
C ASP A 275 20.26 -0.69 -11.77
N THR A 276 19.28 -1.57 -12.02
CA THR A 276 19.19 -2.91 -11.42
C THR A 276 18.41 -3.88 -12.29
N ASP A 277 18.66 -5.18 -12.15
CA ASP A 277 17.88 -6.22 -12.83
C ASP A 277 16.51 -6.39 -12.16
N LEU A 278 15.48 -5.84 -12.80
CA LEU A 278 14.11 -5.92 -12.30
C LEU A 278 13.56 -7.36 -12.24
N SER A 279 14.10 -8.28 -13.04
CA SER A 279 13.67 -9.68 -13.10
C SER A 279 13.95 -10.41 -11.79
N SER A 280 15.05 -10.07 -11.11
CA SER A 280 15.42 -10.60 -9.79
C SER A 280 15.02 -9.66 -8.64
N PHE A 281 14.98 -8.35 -8.87
CA PHE A 281 14.60 -7.37 -7.85
C PHE A 281 13.11 -7.45 -7.47
N ILE A 282 12.19 -7.61 -8.43
CA ILE A 282 10.75 -7.63 -8.15
C ILE A 282 10.36 -8.80 -7.22
N PRO A 283 10.77 -10.05 -7.47
CA PRO A 283 10.47 -11.17 -6.56
C PRO A 283 11.04 -10.97 -5.15
N ALA A 284 12.28 -10.44 -5.05
CA ALA A 284 12.90 -10.14 -3.76
C ALA A 284 12.14 -9.05 -3.01
N TRP A 285 11.69 -8.00 -3.71
CA TRP A 285 10.87 -6.95 -3.13
C TRP A 285 9.53 -7.48 -2.61
N LEU A 286 8.82 -8.33 -3.37
CA LEU A 286 7.55 -8.91 -2.92
C LEU A 286 7.74 -9.74 -1.65
N THR A 287 8.76 -10.62 -1.63
CA THR A 287 9.10 -11.43 -0.46
C THR A 287 9.43 -10.55 0.76
N LEU A 288 10.20 -9.47 0.55
CA LEU A 288 10.52 -8.52 1.60
C LEU A 288 9.25 -7.82 2.12
N ALA A 289 8.32 -7.47 1.23
CA ALA A 289 7.10 -6.75 1.58
C ALA A 289 6.12 -7.59 2.42
N GLU A 290 6.06 -8.90 2.20
CA GLU A 290 5.22 -9.82 2.98
C GLU A 290 5.52 -9.75 4.48
N VAL A 291 6.79 -9.61 4.86
CA VAL A 291 7.22 -9.60 6.27
C VAL A 291 7.51 -8.20 6.82
N ASN A 292 7.48 -7.16 5.98
CA ASN A 292 7.84 -5.78 6.34
C ASN A 292 6.73 -4.74 6.10
N SER A 293 5.46 -5.11 6.30
CA SER A 293 4.34 -4.18 6.14
C SER A 293 4.46 -2.90 6.99
N VAL A 294 4.94 -3.01 8.23
CA VAL A 294 5.17 -1.87 9.14
C VAL A 294 6.32 -0.97 8.65
N PRO A 295 7.55 -1.48 8.40
CA PRO A 295 8.61 -0.70 7.78
C PRO A 295 8.20 0.00 6.48
N ILE A 296 7.53 -0.72 5.57
CA ILE A 296 7.07 -0.14 4.30
C ILE A 296 6.08 0.99 4.55
N SER A 297 5.11 0.79 5.45
CA SER A 297 4.14 1.84 5.81
C SER A 297 4.80 3.09 6.39
N ALA A 298 5.90 2.95 7.13
CA ALA A 298 6.68 4.07 7.68
C ALA A 298 7.62 4.71 6.64
N ALA A 299 8.06 3.94 5.64
CA ALA A 299 8.91 4.41 4.56
C ALA A 299 8.15 5.31 3.58
N GLU A 300 6.86 5.05 3.35
CA GLU A 300 6.03 5.85 2.46
C GLU A 300 5.88 7.31 2.94
N SER A 301 6.05 8.26 2.02
CA SER A 301 5.78 9.67 2.24
C SER A 301 4.29 9.93 2.48
N ARG A 302 3.85 9.89 3.73
CA ARG A 302 2.49 10.26 4.13
C ARG A 302 2.46 11.72 4.59
N HIS A 303 1.42 12.45 4.22
CA HIS A 303 1.06 13.69 4.89
C HIS A 303 0.53 13.34 6.28
N ALA A 304 1.43 13.08 7.22
CA ALA A 304 1.04 12.85 8.60
C ALA A 304 0.58 14.18 9.19
N SER A 305 -0.73 14.38 9.37
CA SER A 305 -1.29 15.47 10.19
C SER A 305 -1.10 15.21 11.70
N GLY A 306 -0.11 14.40 12.05
CA GLY A 306 0.12 13.87 13.39
C GLY A 306 1.11 14.72 14.19
N VAL A 307 1.14 14.44 15.49
CA VAL A 307 2.10 15.02 16.43
C VAL A 307 3.50 14.46 16.13
N LEU A 308 4.51 15.34 15.96
CA LEU A 308 5.89 14.95 15.58
C LEU A 308 6.48 13.86 16.48
N GLN A 309 6.20 13.92 17.78
CA GLN A 309 6.62 12.92 18.76
C GLN A 309 6.11 11.52 18.41
N THR A 310 4.84 11.40 18.02
CA THR A 310 4.25 10.13 17.60
C THR A 310 4.94 9.61 16.34
N GLY A 311 5.19 10.47 15.37
CA GLY A 311 5.91 10.11 14.15
C GLY A 311 7.33 9.59 14.43
N VAL A 312 8.05 10.18 15.38
CA VAL A 312 9.38 9.70 15.80
C VAL A 312 9.30 8.31 16.44
N VAL A 313 8.30 8.06 17.30
CA VAL A 313 8.12 6.74 17.91
C VAL A 313 7.78 5.70 16.84
N GLU A 314 6.87 6.02 15.93
CA GLU A 314 6.45 5.13 14.84
C GLU A 314 7.62 4.75 13.92
N VAL A 315 8.38 5.75 13.43
CA VAL A 315 9.47 5.49 12.46
C VAL A 315 10.64 4.75 13.11
N VAL A 316 10.99 5.05 14.36
CA VAL A 316 12.08 4.34 15.05
C VAL A 316 11.67 2.90 15.39
N ASN A 317 10.41 2.67 15.77
CA ASN A 317 9.90 1.31 15.97
C ASN A 317 9.80 0.53 14.64
N ALA A 318 9.48 1.21 13.54
CA ALA A 318 9.51 0.62 12.21
C ALA A 318 10.93 0.22 11.79
N ALA A 319 11.93 1.07 12.04
CA ALA A 319 13.34 0.72 11.85
C ALA A 319 13.75 -0.49 12.71
N GLU A 320 13.36 -0.52 13.99
CA GLU A 320 13.62 -1.69 14.84
C GLU A 320 12.96 -2.96 14.30
N THR A 321 11.74 -2.86 13.77
CA THR A 321 11.03 -3.98 13.14
C THR A 321 11.77 -4.47 11.90
N LEU A 322 12.22 -3.55 11.03
CA LEU A 322 13.03 -3.87 9.85
C LEU A 322 14.32 -4.59 10.23
N HIS A 323 15.00 -4.15 11.29
CA HIS A 323 16.19 -4.83 11.78
C HIS A 323 15.89 -6.29 12.17
N ARG A 324 14.81 -6.51 12.94
CA ARG A 324 14.43 -7.86 13.41
C ARG A 324 14.05 -8.82 12.29
N THR A 325 13.52 -8.32 11.18
CA THR A 325 13.10 -9.14 10.04
C THR A 325 14.27 -9.42 9.08
N THR A 326 15.23 -8.51 8.98
CA THR A 326 16.38 -8.62 8.05
C THR A 326 17.63 -9.21 8.69
N HIS A 327 17.75 -9.16 10.02
CA HIS A 327 18.89 -9.69 10.75
C HIS A 327 18.49 -10.92 11.56
N SER A 328 19.30 -11.96 11.48
CA SER A 328 19.17 -13.09 12.41
C SER A 328 19.41 -12.59 13.84
N GLU A 329 18.55 -12.98 14.77
CA GLU A 329 18.83 -12.76 16.19
C GLU A 329 20.15 -13.47 16.54
N PRO A 330 21.04 -12.82 17.32
CA PRO A 330 22.23 -13.49 17.84
C PRO A 330 21.84 -14.82 18.52
N SER A 331 22.54 -15.91 18.20
CA SER A 331 22.31 -17.20 18.87
C SER A 331 22.78 -17.18 20.32
N ASP A 332 23.75 -16.31 20.63
CA ASP A 332 24.47 -16.30 21.89
C ASP A 332 24.15 -15.05 22.70
N TYR A 333 23.76 -15.23 23.96
CA TYR A 333 23.42 -14.15 24.87
C TYR A 333 24.20 -14.26 26.18
N PRO A 334 25.53 -14.06 26.18
CA PRO A 334 26.41 -14.45 27.28
C PRO A 334 26.00 -13.89 28.64
N LEU A 335 25.47 -12.67 28.69
CA LEU A 335 24.98 -12.07 29.94
C LEU A 335 23.68 -12.73 30.43
N ALA A 336 22.77 -13.06 29.52
CA ALA A 336 21.50 -13.71 29.83
C ALA A 336 21.74 -15.16 30.24
N ASP A 337 22.65 -15.85 29.56
CA ASP A 337 23.07 -17.21 29.91
C ASP A 337 23.71 -17.22 31.31
N LYS A 338 24.62 -16.28 31.58
CA LYS A 338 25.21 -16.10 32.91
C LYS A 338 24.18 -15.76 34.00
N VAL A 339 23.22 -14.87 33.71
CA VAL A 339 22.14 -14.56 34.66
C VAL A 339 21.24 -15.77 34.89
N LEU A 340 20.93 -16.54 33.85
CA LEU A 340 20.14 -17.76 33.95
C LEU A 340 20.83 -18.81 34.81
N ASP A 341 22.15 -18.96 34.67
CA ASP A 341 22.93 -19.90 35.48
C ASP A 341 22.97 -19.47 36.95
N ILE A 342 23.18 -18.18 37.25
CA ILE A 342 23.07 -17.64 38.62
C ILE A 342 21.68 -17.88 39.22
N LEU A 343 20.61 -17.68 38.43
CA LEU A 343 19.24 -17.91 38.89
C LEU A 343 18.95 -19.40 39.12
N LYS A 344 19.50 -20.29 38.29
CA LYS A 344 19.43 -21.75 38.50
C LYS A 344 20.12 -22.17 39.79
N GLU A 345 21.31 -21.64 40.04
CA GLU A 345 22.10 -21.91 41.26
C GLU A 345 21.46 -21.36 42.54
N SER A 346 20.67 -20.28 42.43
CA SER A 346 20.05 -19.65 43.60
C SER A 346 18.95 -20.49 44.25
N GLU A 347 18.36 -21.47 43.54
CA GLU A 347 17.18 -22.29 43.92
C GLU A 347 15.94 -21.51 44.40
N ARG A 348 15.97 -20.18 44.33
CA ARG A 348 14.93 -19.27 44.85
C ARG A 348 13.91 -18.85 43.80
N THR A 349 14.12 -19.24 42.54
CA THR A 349 13.29 -18.83 41.41
C THR A 349 12.75 -20.04 40.65
N ASN A 350 11.48 -19.98 40.28
CA ASN A 350 10.85 -21.04 39.48
C ASN A 350 11.20 -20.89 37.98
N ARG A 351 10.89 -21.90 37.17
CA ARG A 351 11.19 -21.89 35.73
C ARG A 351 10.61 -20.68 35.00
N LYS A 352 9.37 -20.29 35.30
CA LYS A 352 8.68 -19.17 34.64
C LYS A 352 9.33 -17.82 34.97
N GLU A 353 9.77 -17.64 36.21
CA GLU A 353 10.53 -16.45 36.64
C GLU A 353 11.89 -16.40 35.94
N ARG A 354 12.59 -17.53 35.87
CA ARG A 354 13.88 -17.63 35.15
C ARG A 354 13.74 -17.32 33.67
N ASP A 355 12.73 -17.87 33.00
CA ASP A 355 12.46 -17.62 31.57
C ASP A 355 12.10 -16.14 31.33
N THR A 356 11.37 -15.52 32.27
CA THR A 356 11.00 -14.10 32.23
C THR A 356 12.24 -13.21 32.37
N VAL A 357 13.10 -13.48 33.36
CA VAL A 357 14.34 -12.72 33.57
C VAL A 357 15.32 -12.95 32.42
N TYR A 358 15.45 -14.17 31.92
CA TYR A 358 16.25 -14.48 30.74
C TYR A 358 15.81 -13.65 29.53
N SER A 359 14.51 -13.63 29.26
CA SER A 359 13.92 -12.83 28.18
C SER A 359 14.17 -11.33 28.37
N ALA A 360 14.04 -10.83 29.60
CA ALA A 360 14.30 -9.43 29.92
C ALA A 360 15.79 -9.07 29.73
N VAL A 361 16.73 -9.90 30.19
CA VAL A 361 18.17 -9.67 30.04
C VAL A 361 18.61 -9.84 28.59
N LYS A 362 18.04 -10.79 27.85
CA LYS A 362 18.23 -10.92 26.39
C LYS A 362 17.90 -9.61 25.67
N MET A 363 16.77 -8.98 26.02
CA MET A 363 16.36 -7.68 25.44
C MET A 363 17.33 -6.52 25.77
N THR A 364 18.12 -6.62 26.85
CA THR A 364 19.12 -5.59 27.19
C THR A 364 20.44 -5.71 26.44
N GLN A 365 20.72 -6.88 25.84
CA GLN A 365 22.00 -7.14 25.18
C GLN A 365 22.08 -6.53 23.78
N LEU A 366 20.97 -6.53 23.03
CA LEU A 366 20.90 -5.85 21.73
C LEU A 366 20.06 -4.57 21.86
N ARG A 367 20.76 -3.46 22.10
CA ARG A 367 20.14 -2.15 22.29
C ARG A 367 19.57 -1.63 20.98
N LEU A 368 18.53 -0.81 21.08
CA LEU A 368 17.94 -0.10 19.94
C LEU A 368 18.99 0.71 19.15
N GLU A 369 19.88 1.43 19.84
CA GLU A 369 21.04 2.11 19.25
C GLU A 369 21.85 1.17 18.32
N THR A 370 22.17 -0.04 18.77
CA THR A 370 22.94 -1.01 17.98
C THR A 370 22.17 -1.46 16.75
N ARG A 371 20.87 -1.69 16.87
CA ARG A 371 20.01 -2.07 15.72
C ARG A 371 19.98 -0.98 14.66
N LEU A 372 19.78 0.28 15.08
CA LEU A 372 19.76 1.43 14.18
C LEU A 372 21.11 1.61 13.48
N LEU A 373 22.21 1.47 14.22
CA LEU A 373 23.55 1.56 13.67
C LEU A 373 23.79 0.47 12.61
N GLN A 374 23.42 -0.79 12.89
CA GLN A 374 23.57 -1.91 11.95
C GLN A 374 22.77 -1.70 10.66
N LEU A 375 21.56 -1.14 10.73
CA LEU A 375 20.79 -0.79 9.54
C LEU A 375 21.51 0.25 8.68
N ALA A 376 22.08 1.28 9.31
CA ALA A 376 22.84 2.30 8.59
C ALA A 376 24.12 1.73 7.99
N GLU A 377 24.93 1.00 8.77
CA GLU A 377 26.18 0.35 8.32
C GLU A 377 25.95 -0.61 7.16
N GLY A 378 24.80 -1.27 7.15
CA GLY A 378 24.38 -2.14 6.07
C GLY A 378 24.16 -1.44 4.72
N LEU A 379 24.16 -0.10 4.65
CA LEU A 379 24.14 0.66 3.40
C LEU A 379 25.55 0.77 2.77
N GLY A 380 26.59 0.31 3.46
CA GLY A 380 27.98 0.31 3.00
C GLY A 380 28.81 1.47 3.58
N GLU A 381 30.06 1.20 3.92
CA GLU A 381 30.96 2.13 4.63
C GLU A 381 31.12 3.48 3.91
N GLU A 382 31.27 3.46 2.59
CA GLU A 382 31.44 4.68 1.80
C GLU A 382 30.16 5.52 1.77
N PHE A 383 29.00 4.86 1.74
CA PHE A 383 27.71 5.52 1.83
C PHE A 383 27.54 6.15 3.22
N CYS A 384 27.78 5.38 4.29
CA CYS A 384 27.63 5.85 5.67
C CYS A 384 28.51 7.07 5.94
N THR A 385 29.76 7.04 5.52
CA THR A 385 30.71 8.14 5.71
C THR A 385 30.25 9.41 4.98
N TRP A 386 29.64 9.25 3.79
CA TRP A 386 29.12 10.37 3.01
C TRP A 386 27.80 10.92 3.54
N PHE A 387 26.87 10.06 3.94
CA PHE A 387 25.52 10.43 4.39
C PHE A 387 25.49 10.91 5.85
N PHE A 388 26.40 10.38 6.68
CA PHE A 388 26.61 10.78 8.07
C PHE A 388 28.03 11.35 8.27
N PRO A 389 28.29 12.62 7.90
CA PRO A 389 29.65 13.21 7.99
C PRO A 389 30.29 13.16 9.37
N SER A 390 29.47 13.10 10.43
CA SER A 390 29.93 13.01 11.82
C SER A 390 29.83 11.59 12.41
N GLY A 391 29.54 10.60 11.58
CA GLY A 391 29.34 9.19 11.97
C GLY A 391 27.89 8.85 12.32
N ALA A 392 27.44 7.67 11.88
CA ALA A 392 26.09 7.16 12.13
C ALA A 392 25.82 6.86 13.62
N LYS A 393 26.87 6.63 14.41
CA LYS A 393 26.77 6.27 15.83
C LYS A 393 26.06 7.32 16.69
N ASP A 394 26.38 8.61 16.48
CA ASP A 394 25.75 9.67 17.27
C ASP A 394 24.27 9.85 16.90
N TRP A 395 23.90 9.66 15.62
CA TRP A 395 22.49 9.60 15.19
C TRP A 395 21.75 8.45 15.88
N ALA A 396 22.30 7.23 15.81
CA ALA A 396 21.66 6.03 16.38
C ALA A 396 21.45 6.18 17.90
N PHE A 397 22.42 6.77 18.59
CA PHE A 397 22.33 7.07 20.03
C PHE A 397 21.22 8.09 20.33
N VAL A 398 21.20 9.23 19.62
CA VAL A 398 20.20 10.30 19.82
C VAL A 398 18.79 9.80 19.50
N ALA A 399 18.60 9.11 18.36
CA ALA A 399 17.33 8.54 17.95
C ALA A 399 16.80 7.54 18.99
N SER A 400 17.67 6.64 19.48
CA SER A 400 17.30 5.69 20.54
C SER A 400 16.93 6.40 21.85
N ALA A 401 17.67 7.42 22.25
CA ALA A 401 17.43 8.15 23.49
C ALA A 401 16.10 8.92 23.46
N ILE A 402 15.83 9.65 22.37
CA ILE A 402 14.58 10.39 22.18
C ILE A 402 13.38 9.43 22.13
N ARG A 403 13.46 8.34 21.36
CA ARG A 403 12.38 7.33 21.30
C ARG A 403 12.10 6.73 22.68
N ASN A 404 13.13 6.41 23.45
CA ASN A 404 12.96 5.86 24.80
C ASN A 404 12.34 6.88 25.76
N ALA A 405 12.72 8.16 25.66
CA ALA A 405 12.13 9.22 26.46
C ALA A 405 10.64 9.40 26.16
N LEU A 406 10.27 9.43 24.88
CA LEU A 406 8.88 9.54 24.44
C LEU A 406 8.03 8.33 24.82
N SER A 407 8.58 7.12 24.74
CA SER A 407 7.83 5.87 24.99
C SER A 407 7.68 5.52 26.47
N HIS A 408 8.65 5.91 27.30
CA HIS A 408 8.71 5.48 28.70
C HIS A 408 8.65 6.64 29.71
N GLY A 409 8.58 7.89 29.23
CA GLY A 409 8.47 9.07 30.08
C GLY A 409 9.75 9.42 30.85
N TYR A 410 10.90 8.85 30.47
CA TYR A 410 12.21 9.19 31.04
C TYR A 410 12.84 10.32 30.24
N PRO A 411 12.76 11.59 30.68
CA PRO A 411 13.17 12.71 29.86
C PRO A 411 14.67 12.67 29.57
N THR A 412 15.04 13.09 28.35
CA THR A 412 16.45 13.33 28.04
C THR A 412 16.96 14.56 28.80
N LYS A 413 18.28 14.65 29.01
CA LYS A 413 18.88 15.92 29.45
C LYS A 413 18.49 17.01 28.43
N HIS A 414 18.10 18.17 28.92
CA HIS A 414 17.63 19.31 28.10
C HIS A 414 16.33 19.11 27.32
N ARG A 415 15.55 18.04 27.58
CA ARG A 415 14.21 17.85 27.00
C ARG A 415 14.20 17.81 25.47
N LEU A 416 15.17 17.15 24.86
CA LEU A 416 15.25 16.99 23.40
C LEU A 416 14.03 16.28 22.81
N GLU A 417 13.28 15.51 23.60
CA GLU A 417 11.99 14.94 23.21
C GLU A 417 10.90 15.99 22.91
N HIS A 418 11.16 17.26 23.21
CA HIS A 418 10.31 18.41 22.89
C HIS A 418 10.96 19.39 21.91
N ASP A 419 12.19 19.11 21.47
CA ASP A 419 12.90 19.95 20.48
C ASP A 419 12.43 19.58 19.06
N ALA A 420 11.73 20.49 18.40
CA ALA A 420 11.19 20.28 17.07
C ALA A 420 12.28 19.98 16.02
N GLU A 421 13.45 20.60 16.13
CA GLU A 421 14.54 20.41 15.18
C GLU A 421 15.15 19.00 15.32
N ALA A 422 15.40 18.58 16.56
CA ALA A 422 15.88 17.22 16.84
C ALA A 422 14.86 16.14 16.40
N LEU A 423 13.57 16.35 16.68
CA LEU A 423 12.51 15.41 16.27
C LEU A 423 12.40 15.31 14.74
N VAL A 424 12.43 16.43 14.02
CA VAL A 424 12.40 16.44 12.55
C VAL A 424 13.62 15.74 11.97
N GLY A 425 14.81 16.00 12.52
CA GLY A 425 16.04 15.34 12.09
C GLY A 425 15.98 13.83 12.30
N VAL A 426 15.56 13.37 13.48
CA VAL A 426 15.43 11.92 13.78
C VAL A 426 14.42 11.29 12.83
N LEU A 427 13.27 11.92 12.63
CA LEU A 427 12.22 11.39 11.76
C LEU A 427 12.71 11.22 10.33
N ARG A 428 13.27 12.27 9.73
CA ARG A 428 13.70 12.27 8.32
C ARG A 428 14.87 11.32 8.06
N VAL A 429 15.89 11.35 8.93
CA VAL A 429 17.06 10.48 8.74
C VAL A 429 16.70 9.02 8.98
N THR A 430 15.87 8.71 9.98
CA THR A 430 15.43 7.33 10.21
C THR A 430 14.57 6.81 9.06
N GLN A 431 13.64 7.62 8.55
CA GLN A 431 12.85 7.26 7.38
C GLN A 431 13.73 6.98 6.15
N ALA A 432 14.74 7.82 5.90
CA ALA A 432 15.68 7.62 4.81
C ALA A 432 16.48 6.32 4.95
N VAL A 433 16.94 5.99 6.17
CA VAL A 433 17.63 4.72 6.44
C VAL A 433 16.70 3.53 6.18
N ILE A 434 15.44 3.58 6.59
CA ILE A 434 14.45 2.52 6.32
C ILE A 434 14.26 2.35 4.80
N GLN A 435 14.00 3.44 4.07
CA GLN A 435 13.79 3.42 2.63
C GLN A 435 14.98 2.78 1.91
N LEU A 436 16.18 3.30 2.14
CA LEU A 436 17.38 2.81 1.47
C LEU A 436 17.72 1.37 1.86
N ARG A 437 17.50 1.00 3.13
CA ARG A 437 17.76 -0.37 3.58
C ARG A 437 16.80 -1.35 2.94
N LEU A 438 15.50 -1.03 2.85
CA LEU A 438 14.53 -1.87 2.14
C LEU A 438 14.94 -2.09 0.67
N LEU A 439 15.42 -1.04 -0.02
CA LEU A 439 15.88 -1.17 -1.40
C LEU A 439 17.13 -2.04 -1.53
N VAL A 440 18.11 -1.89 -0.63
CA VAL A 440 19.33 -2.72 -0.62
C VAL A 440 19.00 -4.18 -0.33
N GLU A 441 18.09 -4.47 0.61
CA GLU A 441 17.65 -5.84 0.93
C GLU A 441 16.89 -6.48 -0.24
N ALA A 442 16.19 -5.68 -1.05
CA ALA A 442 15.54 -6.16 -2.27
C ALA A 442 16.52 -6.36 -3.46
N GLY A 443 17.80 -6.03 -3.29
CA GLY A 443 18.85 -6.28 -4.28
C GLY A 443 19.44 -5.03 -4.94
N LEU A 444 19.11 -3.82 -4.49
CA LEU A 444 19.80 -2.62 -4.95
C LEU A 444 21.27 -2.61 -4.47
N PRO A 445 22.26 -2.24 -5.30
CA PRO A 445 23.65 -2.16 -4.87
C PRO A 445 23.86 -1.22 -3.68
N HIS A 446 24.78 -1.57 -2.77
CA HIS A 446 25.16 -0.75 -1.61
C HIS A 446 26.46 0.05 -1.85
N GLY A 447 26.90 0.84 -0.86
CA GLY A 447 28.18 1.56 -0.87
C GLY A 447 28.25 2.68 -1.91
N ASN A 448 29.34 2.72 -2.70
CA ASN A 448 29.57 3.79 -3.69
C ASN A 448 28.51 3.85 -4.79
N VAL A 449 27.94 2.71 -5.20
CA VAL A 449 26.90 2.69 -6.24
C VAL A 449 25.61 3.29 -5.70
N LEU A 450 25.19 2.89 -4.48
CA LEU A 450 24.05 3.51 -3.79
C LEU A 450 24.24 5.01 -3.64
N LYS A 451 25.44 5.44 -3.22
CA LYS A 451 25.77 6.85 -3.09
C LYS A 451 25.55 7.61 -4.39
N ALA A 452 26.00 7.09 -5.53
CA ALA A 452 25.87 7.75 -6.83
C ALA A 452 24.40 7.93 -7.26
N LEU A 453 23.53 6.98 -6.91
CA LEU A 453 22.08 7.06 -7.14
C LEU A 453 21.44 8.10 -6.21
N VAL A 454 21.73 8.01 -4.91
CA VAL A 454 21.13 8.85 -3.86
C VAL A 454 21.59 10.30 -3.95
N GLU A 455 22.81 10.57 -4.42
CA GLU A 455 23.33 11.93 -4.60
C GLU A 455 22.58 12.71 -5.70
N GLN A 456 21.96 12.01 -6.65
CA GLN A 456 21.13 12.61 -7.70
C GLN A 456 19.67 12.82 -7.26
N ASP A 457 19.27 12.23 -6.13
CA ASP A 457 17.92 12.33 -5.58
C ASP A 457 17.79 13.58 -4.67
N PRO A 458 16.99 14.59 -5.07
CA PRO A 458 16.86 15.83 -4.30
C PRO A 458 16.31 15.62 -2.88
N THR A 459 15.48 14.59 -2.67
CA THR A 459 14.88 14.30 -1.37
C THR A 459 15.92 13.82 -0.39
N PHE A 460 16.75 12.84 -0.78
CA PHE A 460 17.83 12.36 0.07
C PHE A 460 18.96 13.38 0.22
N ALA A 461 19.25 14.16 -0.83
CA ALA A 461 20.19 15.28 -0.73
C ALA A 461 19.75 16.30 0.32
N ALA A 462 18.46 16.64 0.37
CA ALA A 462 17.91 17.53 1.40
C ALA A 462 18.02 16.93 2.81
N VAL A 463 17.81 15.62 2.97
CA VAL A 463 18.02 14.93 4.26
C VAL A 463 19.49 14.92 4.66
N ARG A 464 20.42 14.78 3.73
CA ARG A 464 21.86 14.84 4.05
C ARG A 464 22.30 16.26 4.44
N HIS A 465 21.78 17.27 3.75
CA HIS A 465 22.17 18.68 3.96
C HIS A 465 21.36 19.39 5.05
N GLN A 466 20.45 18.70 5.74
CA GLN A 466 19.70 19.28 6.85
C GLN A 466 20.62 19.71 7.99
N THR A 467 20.47 20.97 8.44
CA THR A 467 21.24 21.55 9.53
C THR A 467 20.54 21.44 10.88
N VAL A 468 19.29 20.96 10.91
CA VAL A 468 18.44 20.91 12.11
C VAL A 468 18.89 19.86 13.12
N ALA A 469 19.72 18.88 12.74
CA ALA A 469 20.28 17.92 13.68
C ALA A 469 21.79 17.74 13.50
N ASN A 470 22.55 18.46 14.34
CA ASN A 470 23.97 18.21 14.55
C ASN A 470 24.14 17.05 15.53
N TRP A 471 24.30 15.82 15.02
CA TRP A 471 24.32 14.61 15.83
C TRP A 471 25.36 14.62 16.96
N PRO A 472 26.63 15.02 16.74
CA PRO A 472 27.59 15.14 17.82
C PRO A 472 27.18 16.12 18.93
N ALA A 473 26.64 17.28 18.56
CA ALA A 473 26.21 18.28 19.54
C ALA A 473 25.01 17.78 20.37
N LEU A 474 24.04 17.15 19.70
CA LEU A 474 22.88 16.52 20.36
C LEU A 474 23.31 15.36 21.27
N ALA A 475 24.20 14.49 20.79
CA ALA A 475 24.73 13.39 21.59
C ALA A 475 25.50 13.88 22.82
N ALA A 476 26.31 14.94 22.68
CA ALA A 476 27.01 15.58 23.78
C ALA A 476 26.06 16.19 24.83
N THR A 477 24.88 16.63 24.40
CA THR A 477 23.84 17.20 25.28
C THR A 477 23.15 16.11 26.12
N ILE A 478 23.04 14.89 25.60
CA ILE A 478 22.41 13.75 26.28
C ILE A 478 23.40 13.06 27.23
N ARG A 479 24.67 12.91 26.83
CA ARG A 479 25.75 12.30 27.64
C ARG A 479 25.99 13.09 28.93
#